data_AF-A0A0Q9T3R1-F1
#
_entry.id   AF-A0A0Q9T3R1-F1
#
_cell.length_a   1.000
_cell.length_b   1.000
_cell.length_c   1.000
_cell.angle_alpha   90.00
_cell.angle_beta   90.00
_cell.angle_gamma   90.00
#
_symmetry.space_group_name_H-M   'P 1'
#
loop_
_entity.id
_entity.type
_entity.pdbx_description
1 polymer ?
#
loop_
_entity_poly.entity_id
_entity_poly.type
_entity_poly.pdbx_seq_one_letter_code
_entity_poly.pdbx_strand_id
1 'polypeptide(L)'
;MTGSLRRAWTARAGLLVAMIVVGQVVLTLLDFGPRLLGWALLMTTVAALVWLLLDANETRPADWIDSRPPLVRPDAGEESSYSRILESHLDAREPGPALRDRLVALARTRDPALSDPELSDLARQPARRLSPDEIDHYLRRIEAIREGRRRDS
;
A
#
# COMPACT_ATOMS: atom_id res chain seq x y z
N MET A 1 13.99 -25.03 0.61
CA MET A 1 13.20 -24.44 -0.48
C MET A 1 14.03 -24.04 -1.72
N THR A 2 15.29 -24.47 -1.85
CA THR A 2 16.19 -24.07 -2.95
C THR A 2 16.18 -25.02 -4.16
N GLY A 3 15.71 -26.26 -3.98
CA GLY A 3 15.72 -27.29 -5.04
C GLY A 3 14.69 -27.08 -6.15
N SER A 4 13.48 -26.62 -5.82
CA SER A 4 12.41 -26.37 -6.80
C SER A 4 12.71 -25.16 -7.68
N LEU A 5 13.26 -24.09 -7.10
CA LEU A 5 13.67 -22.89 -7.84
C LEU A 5 14.76 -23.21 -8.86
N ARG A 6 15.80 -23.95 -8.44
CA ARG A 6 16.91 -24.35 -9.34
C ARG A 6 16.42 -25.23 -10.48
N ARG A 7 15.49 -26.17 -10.20
CA ARG A 7 14.91 -27.07 -11.21
C ARG A 7 14.06 -26.31 -12.23
N ALA A 8 13.28 -25.32 -11.79
CA ALA A 8 12.53 -24.45 -12.68
C ALA A 8 13.48 -23.68 -13.60
N TRP A 9 14.50 -23.01 -13.05
CA TRP A 9 15.50 -22.29 -13.85
C TRP A 9 16.24 -23.18 -14.86
N THR A 10 16.58 -24.42 -14.49
CA THR A 10 17.21 -25.36 -15.44
C THR A 10 16.26 -25.82 -16.54
N ALA A 11 14.97 -25.98 -16.26
CA ALA A 11 13.98 -26.33 -17.29
C ALA A 11 13.77 -25.18 -18.28
N ARG A 12 13.78 -23.93 -17.78
CA ARG A 12 13.67 -22.71 -18.58
C ARG A 12 14.89 -22.53 -19.49
N ALA A 13 16.09 -22.71 -18.96
CA ALA A 13 17.32 -22.71 -19.75
C ALA A 13 17.33 -23.85 -20.79
N GLY A 14 16.85 -25.05 -20.43
CA GLY A 14 16.73 -26.17 -21.35
C GLY A 14 15.78 -25.89 -22.51
N LEU A 15 14.62 -25.25 -22.25
CA LEU A 15 13.66 -24.86 -23.28
C LEU A 15 14.27 -23.84 -24.25
N LEU A 16 14.98 -22.83 -23.73
CA LEU A 16 15.68 -21.83 -24.53
C LEU A 16 16.69 -22.50 -25.48
N VAL A 17 17.54 -23.37 -24.94
CA VAL A 17 18.55 -24.08 -25.72
C VAL A 17 17.89 -24.97 -26.78
N ALA A 18 16.83 -25.70 -26.42
CA ALA A 18 16.11 -26.53 -27.37
C ALA A 18 15.52 -25.71 -28.52
N MET A 19 14.94 -24.55 -28.23
CA MET A 19 14.38 -23.66 -29.25
C MET A 19 15.45 -23.10 -30.20
N ILE A 20 16.63 -22.77 -29.67
CA ILE A 20 17.80 -22.36 -30.45
C ILE A 20 18.28 -23.51 -31.35
N VAL A 21 18.42 -24.72 -30.82
CA VAL A 21 18.90 -25.87 -31.61
C VAL A 21 17.90 -26.23 -32.71
N VAL A 22 16.61 -26.30 -32.39
CA VAL A 22 15.56 -26.63 -33.37
C VAL A 22 15.50 -25.60 -34.48
N GLY A 23 15.51 -24.31 -34.15
CA GLY A 23 15.44 -23.27 -35.17
C GLY A 23 16.71 -23.17 -36.02
N GLN A 24 17.89 -23.48 -35.47
CA GLN A 24 19.11 -23.63 -36.28
C GLN A 24 18.97 -24.77 -37.28
N VAL A 25 18.52 -25.94 -36.81
CA VAL A 25 18.33 -27.12 -37.66
C VAL A 25 17.32 -26.85 -38.78
N VAL A 26 16.22 -26.14 -38.49
CA VAL A 26 15.24 -25.76 -39.52
C VAL A 26 15.85 -24.81 -40.54
N LEU A 27 16.60 -23.80 -40.10
CA LEU A 27 17.19 -22.83 -41.03
C LEU A 27 18.29 -23.40 -41.91
N THR A 28 19.11 -24.30 -41.37
CA THR A 28 20.07 -25.04 -42.18
C THR A 28 19.37 -25.99 -43.15
N LEU A 29 18.23 -26.57 -42.77
CA LEU A 29 17.41 -27.38 -43.69
C LEU A 29 16.80 -26.57 -44.84
N LEU A 30 16.52 -25.27 -44.63
CA LEU A 30 16.00 -24.36 -45.64
C LEU A 30 17.10 -23.70 -46.50
N ASP A 31 18.36 -24.12 -46.38
CA ASP A 31 19.52 -23.57 -47.13
C ASP A 31 19.73 -22.06 -46.94
N PHE A 32 19.12 -21.47 -45.92
CA PHE A 32 19.58 -20.17 -45.45
C PHE A 32 20.98 -20.39 -44.86
N GLY A 33 21.92 -19.51 -45.18
CA GLY A 33 23.22 -19.44 -44.50
C GLY A 33 23.17 -18.44 -43.35
N PRO A 34 22.45 -18.71 -42.23
CA PRO A 34 22.36 -17.74 -41.16
C PRO A 34 23.74 -17.59 -40.53
N ARG A 35 24.16 -16.33 -40.34
CA ARG A 35 25.27 -16.04 -39.43
C ARG A 35 24.82 -16.48 -38.04
N LEU A 36 25.39 -17.60 -37.57
CA LEU A 36 25.09 -18.25 -36.28
C LEU A 36 24.87 -17.26 -35.13
N LEU A 37 25.74 -16.25 -35.05
CA LEU A 37 25.70 -15.22 -34.01
C LEU A 37 24.43 -14.34 -34.08
N GLY A 38 24.06 -13.88 -35.27
CA GLY A 38 22.89 -13.00 -35.44
C GLY A 38 21.59 -13.74 -35.15
N TRP A 39 21.54 -15.02 -35.51
CA TRP A 39 20.38 -15.84 -35.23
C TRP A 39 20.25 -16.21 -33.75
N ALA A 40 21.37 -16.53 -33.09
CA ALA A 40 21.40 -16.77 -31.65
C ALA A 40 20.92 -15.53 -30.86
N LEU A 41 21.37 -14.33 -31.26
CA LEU A 41 20.90 -13.07 -30.68
C LEU A 41 19.39 -12.89 -30.85
N LEU A 42 18.87 -13.08 -32.06
CA LEU A 42 17.44 -12.92 -32.35
C LEU A 42 16.59 -13.88 -31.50
N MET A 43 16.97 -15.16 -31.42
CA MET A 43 16.26 -16.12 -30.58
C MET A 43 16.38 -15.81 -29.09
N THR A 44 17.53 -15.32 -28.65
CA THR A 44 17.71 -14.86 -27.27
C THR A 44 16.77 -13.69 -26.96
N THR A 45 16.63 -12.72 -27.88
CA THR A 45 15.71 -11.59 -27.72
C THR A 45 14.25 -12.04 -27.69
N VAL A 46 13.84 -12.91 -28.63
CA VAL A 46 12.47 -13.45 -28.66
C VAL A 46 12.15 -14.19 -27.37
N ALA A 47 13.07 -15.05 -26.90
CA ALA A 47 12.87 -15.78 -25.67
C ALA A 47 12.83 -14.86 -24.44
N ALA A 48 13.67 -13.82 -24.38
CA ALA A 48 13.63 -12.83 -23.31
C ALA A 48 12.28 -12.10 -23.26
N LEU A 49 11.72 -11.73 -24.42
CA LEU A 49 10.41 -11.10 -24.52
C LEU A 49 9.27 -12.02 -24.08
N VAL A 50 9.29 -13.28 -24.52
CA VAL A 50 8.32 -14.29 -24.07
C VAL A 50 8.43 -14.51 -22.56
N TRP A 51 9.66 -14.58 -22.04
CA TRP A 51 9.91 -14.74 -20.62
C TRP A 51 9.34 -13.58 -19.81
N LEU A 52 9.59 -12.35 -20.27
CA LEU A 52 9.08 -11.13 -19.66
C LEU A 52 7.56 -11.10 -19.66
N LEU A 53 6.92 -11.55 -20.74
CA LEU A 53 5.47 -11.60 -20.85
C LEU A 53 4.85 -12.61 -19.87
N LEU A 54 5.48 -13.78 -19.72
CA LEU A 54 5.05 -14.78 -18.73
C LEU A 54 5.25 -14.27 -17.30
N ASP A 55 6.38 -13.62 -17.01
CA ASP A 55 6.68 -13.04 -15.70
C ASP A 55 5.67 -11.93 -15.34
N ALA A 56 5.37 -11.05 -16.30
CA ALA A 56 4.34 -10.03 -16.15
C ALA A 56 2.96 -10.64 -15.88
N ASN A 57 2.62 -11.77 -16.51
CA ASN A 57 1.33 -12.42 -16.32
C ASN A 57 1.25 -13.29 -15.04
N GLU A 58 2.40 -13.74 -14.51
CA GLU A 58 2.51 -14.42 -13.22
C GLU A 58 2.49 -13.46 -12.02
N THR A 59 2.52 -12.14 -12.27
CA THR A 59 2.18 -11.17 -11.22
C THR A 59 0.72 -11.39 -10.83
N ARG A 60 0.51 -12.18 -9.77
CA ARG A 60 -0.78 -12.21 -9.07
C ARG A 60 -1.16 -10.76 -8.82
N PRO A 61 -2.41 -10.34 -9.10
CA PRO A 61 -2.88 -9.04 -8.67
C PRO A 61 -2.46 -8.89 -7.22
N ALA A 62 -1.78 -7.79 -6.89
CA ALA A 62 -1.27 -7.57 -5.55
C ALA A 62 -2.44 -7.78 -4.59
N ASP A 63 -2.44 -8.94 -3.94
CA ASP A 63 -3.47 -9.32 -3.00
C ASP A 63 -3.06 -8.55 -1.77
N TRP A 64 -3.52 -7.30 -1.70
CA TRP A 64 -3.43 -6.49 -0.51
C TRP A 64 -4.20 -7.28 0.52
N ILE A 65 -3.50 -8.13 1.28
CA ILE A 65 -4.07 -8.85 2.41
C ILE A 65 -4.56 -7.75 3.33
N ASP A 66 -5.85 -7.46 3.23
CA ASP A 66 -6.52 -6.41 3.98
C ASP A 66 -6.64 -6.92 5.41
N SER A 67 -5.51 -6.88 6.11
CA SER A 67 -5.38 -7.23 7.53
C SER A 67 -6.03 -6.16 8.41
N ARG A 68 -6.74 -5.19 7.82
CA ARG A 68 -7.46 -4.18 8.57
C ARG A 68 -8.84 -4.76 8.94
N PRO A 69 -9.22 -4.74 10.22
CA PRO A 69 -10.60 -5.08 10.61
C PRO A 69 -11.56 -4.22 9.80
N PRO A 70 -12.75 -4.73 9.42
CA PRO A 70 -13.68 -4.04 8.53
C PRO A 70 -13.90 -2.62 9.06
N LEU A 71 -13.26 -1.65 8.40
CA LEU A 71 -13.49 -0.25 8.66
C LEU A 71 -14.94 -0.04 8.25
N VAL A 72 -15.81 0.23 9.22
CA VAL A 72 -17.07 0.92 8.96
C VAL A 72 -16.66 2.14 8.15
N ARG A 73 -16.90 2.07 6.84
CA ARG A 73 -16.53 3.14 5.91
C ARG A 73 -17.25 4.38 6.44
N PRO A 74 -16.53 5.42 6.91
CA PRO A 74 -17.18 6.69 7.16
C PRO A 74 -17.85 7.07 5.85
N ASP A 75 -19.11 7.48 5.88
CA ASP A 75 -19.78 7.95 4.66
C ASP A 75 -18.86 8.96 3.97
N ALA A 76 -18.70 8.89 2.64
CA ALA A 76 -17.73 9.72 1.92
C ALA A 76 -17.88 11.24 2.19
N GLY A 77 -19.06 11.66 2.70
CA GLY A 77 -19.30 12.99 3.21
C GLY A 77 -18.56 13.34 4.50
N GLU A 78 -18.38 12.39 5.42
CA GLU A 78 -17.70 12.63 6.71
C GLU A 78 -16.22 12.93 6.52
N GLU A 79 -15.52 12.18 5.67
CA GLU A 79 -14.08 12.38 5.38
C GLU A 79 -13.81 13.79 4.81
N SER A 80 -14.65 14.24 3.87
CA SER A 80 -14.58 15.60 3.32
C SER A 80 -14.94 16.70 4.33
N SER A 81 -15.74 16.37 5.35
CA SER A 81 -16.08 17.31 6.41
C SER A 81 -14.93 17.49 7.40
N TYR A 82 -14.13 16.44 7.66
CA TYR A 82 -12.98 16.53 8.56
C TYR A 82 -11.87 17.39 7.98
N SER A 83 -11.52 17.17 6.70
CA SER A 83 -10.51 17.98 6.02
C SER A 83 -10.92 19.45 5.97
N ARG A 84 -12.19 19.74 5.65
CA ARG A 84 -12.72 21.11 5.60
C ARG A 84 -12.71 21.80 6.96
N ILE A 85 -13.05 21.11 8.05
CA ILE A 85 -13.01 21.68 9.41
C ILE A 85 -11.57 21.97 9.83
N LEU A 86 -10.63 21.07 9.50
CA LEU A 86 -9.22 21.25 9.81
C LEU A 86 -8.61 22.42 9.03
N GLU A 87 -8.86 22.47 7.72
CA GLU A 87 -8.39 23.53 6.83
C GLU A 87 -8.98 24.88 7.25
N SER A 88 -10.29 24.93 7.53
CA SER A 88 -10.94 26.12 8.08
C SER A 88 -10.36 26.57 9.41
N HIS A 89 -9.91 25.66 10.28
CA HIS A 89 -9.31 26.01 11.58
C HIS A 89 -7.86 26.51 11.43
N LEU A 90 -7.11 25.96 10.46
CA LEU A 90 -5.73 26.38 10.18
C LEU A 90 -5.68 27.76 9.51
N ASP A 91 -6.61 28.01 8.58
CA ASP A 91 -6.74 29.26 7.84
C ASP A 91 -7.45 30.38 8.62
N ALA A 92 -8.29 30.03 9.62
CA ALA A 92 -9.03 31.02 10.39
C ALA A 92 -8.10 31.88 11.27
N ARG A 93 -8.33 33.20 11.20
CA ARG A 93 -7.66 34.18 12.05
C ARG A 93 -8.18 34.16 13.50
N GLU A 94 -9.43 33.74 13.68
CA GLU A 94 -10.07 33.54 14.98
C GLU A 94 -10.43 32.05 15.15
N PRO A 95 -9.93 31.36 16.19
CA PRO A 95 -10.13 29.93 16.36
C PRO A 95 -11.58 29.60 16.76
N GLY A 96 -12.25 28.79 15.95
CA GLY A 96 -13.60 28.30 16.23
C GLY A 96 -13.62 27.09 17.17
N PRO A 97 -14.74 26.83 17.89
CA PRO A 97 -14.87 25.66 18.75
C PRO A 97 -14.99 24.32 17.99
N ALA A 98 -15.25 24.37 16.67
CA ALA A 98 -15.59 23.21 15.86
C ALA A 98 -14.53 22.09 15.88
N LEU A 99 -13.24 22.44 15.79
CA LEU A 99 -12.17 21.44 15.84
C LEU A 99 -12.07 20.77 17.22
N ARG A 100 -12.12 21.57 18.30
CA ARG A 100 -12.11 21.07 19.68
C ARG A 100 -13.29 20.13 19.92
N ASP A 101 -14.49 20.57 19.58
CA ASP A 101 -15.72 19.79 19.82
C ASP A 101 -15.68 18.47 19.05
N ARG A 102 -15.08 18.45 17.85
CA ARG A 102 -14.90 17.22 17.08
C ARG A 102 -13.82 16.31 17.67
N LEU A 103 -12.69 16.84 18.16
CA LEU A 103 -11.68 16.06 18.87
C LEU A 103 -12.25 15.44 20.17
N VAL A 104 -13.06 16.19 20.91
CA VAL A 104 -13.75 15.70 22.11
C VAL A 104 -14.79 14.64 21.75
N ALA A 105 -15.55 14.83 20.68
CA ALA A 105 -16.49 13.83 20.20
C ALA A 105 -15.75 12.53 19.80
N LEU A 106 -14.62 12.64 19.09
CA LEU A 106 -13.79 11.50 18.72
C LEU A 106 -13.22 10.80 19.97
N ALA A 107 -12.70 11.57 20.93
CA ALA A 107 -12.24 11.04 22.21
C ALA A 107 -13.35 10.26 22.92
N ARG A 108 -14.58 10.78 22.99
CA ARG A 108 -15.73 10.10 23.63
C ARG A 108 -16.16 8.82 22.93
N THR A 109 -16.02 8.71 21.60
CA THR A 109 -16.28 7.43 20.91
C THR A 109 -15.31 6.33 21.36
N ARG A 110 -14.11 6.71 21.79
CA ARG A 110 -13.08 5.77 22.24
C ARG A 110 -13.09 5.63 23.75
N ASP A 111 -13.33 6.68 24.51
CA ASP A 111 -13.42 6.68 25.97
C ASP A 111 -14.61 7.54 26.41
N PRO A 112 -15.79 6.93 26.61
CA PRO A 112 -17.01 7.65 26.96
C PRO A 112 -16.89 8.48 28.24
N ALA A 113 -16.05 8.04 29.17
CA ALA A 113 -15.85 8.70 30.46
C ALA A 113 -14.80 9.83 30.39
N LEU A 114 -14.05 9.96 29.28
CA LEU A 114 -12.90 10.88 29.18
C LEU A 114 -11.99 10.73 30.41
N SER A 115 -11.62 9.49 30.70
CA SER A 115 -10.78 9.12 31.85
C SER A 115 -9.36 9.67 31.71
N ASP A 116 -8.94 9.96 30.47
CA ASP A 116 -7.67 10.63 30.19
C ASP A 116 -7.74 12.12 30.60
N PRO A 117 -6.85 12.58 31.51
CA PRO A 117 -6.89 13.93 32.04
C PRO A 117 -6.65 15.00 30.97
N GLU A 118 -5.76 14.75 30.00
CA GLU A 118 -5.44 15.72 28.93
C GLU A 118 -6.64 15.94 28.00
N LEU A 119 -7.38 14.87 27.67
CA LEU A 119 -8.60 14.97 26.86
C LEU A 119 -9.76 15.57 27.65
N SER A 120 -9.82 15.31 28.96
CA SER A 120 -10.81 15.93 29.85
C SER A 120 -10.59 17.45 30.00
N ASP A 121 -9.32 17.87 30.05
CA ASP A 121 -8.95 19.28 30.13
C ASP A 121 -9.20 20.00 28.80
N LEU A 122 -8.91 19.34 27.66
CA LEU A 122 -9.26 19.86 26.34
C LEU A 122 -10.77 20.14 26.22
N ALA A 123 -11.62 19.31 26.82
CA ALA A 123 -13.07 19.50 26.83
C ALA A 123 -13.54 20.69 27.70
N ARG A 124 -12.75 21.08 28.70
CA ARG A 124 -13.07 22.19 29.63
C ARG A 124 -12.49 23.52 29.19
N GLN A 125 -11.43 23.52 28.38
CA GLN A 125 -10.77 24.72 27.93
C GLN A 125 -11.65 25.54 26.95
N PRO A 126 -11.58 26.88 27.00
CA PRO A 126 -12.21 27.74 26.00
C PRO A 126 -11.64 27.47 24.61
N ALA A 127 -12.40 27.78 23.57
CA ALA A 127 -11.95 27.61 22.18
C ALA A 127 -10.69 28.45 21.95
N ARG A 128 -9.57 27.77 21.73
CA ARG A 128 -8.26 28.36 21.47
C ARG A 128 -7.67 27.80 20.19
N ARG A 129 -6.74 28.54 19.61
CA ARG A 129 -6.03 28.08 18.42
C ARG A 129 -5.11 26.93 18.82
N LEU A 130 -5.41 25.74 18.33
CA LEU A 130 -4.54 24.57 18.41
C LEU A 130 -3.52 24.62 17.27
N SER A 131 -2.25 24.40 17.59
CA SER A 131 -1.20 24.21 16.59
C SER A 131 -1.32 22.82 15.93
N PRO A 132 -0.74 22.63 14.73
CA PRO A 132 -0.68 21.31 14.09
C PRO A 132 -0.08 20.22 15.00
N ASP A 133 0.96 20.56 15.77
CA ASP A 133 1.61 19.64 16.69
C ASP A 133 0.70 19.27 17.88
N GLU A 134 -0.06 20.24 18.42
CA GLU A 134 -1.04 19.97 19.47
C GLU A 134 -2.17 19.07 18.95
N ILE A 135 -2.66 19.31 17.72
CA ILE A 135 -3.70 18.48 17.09
C ILE A 135 -3.21 17.04 16.93
N ASP A 136 -2.00 16.87 16.40
CA ASP A 136 -1.39 15.57 16.19
C ASP A 136 -1.11 14.85 17.52
N HIS A 137 -0.68 15.57 18.56
CA HIS A 137 -0.53 15.03 19.92
C HIS A 137 -1.85 14.47 20.45
N TYR A 138 -2.95 15.24 20.37
CA TYR A 138 -4.26 14.78 20.83
C TYR A 138 -4.79 13.59 20.02
N LEU A 139 -4.57 13.57 18.69
CA LEU A 139 -4.95 12.44 17.84
C LEU A 139 -4.17 11.17 18.22
N ARG A 140 -2.85 11.27 18.39
CA ARG A 140 -2.01 10.16 18.86
C ARG A 140 -2.45 9.65 20.23
N ARG A 141 -2.83 10.54 21.14
CA ARG A 141 -3.34 10.17 22.47
C ARG A 141 -4.66 9.40 22.38
N ILE A 142 -5.61 9.86 21.56
CA ILE A 142 -6.89 9.17 21.32
C ILE A 142 -6.66 7.77 20.70
N GLU A 143 -5.69 7.64 19.79
CA GLU A 143 -5.34 6.36 19.19
C GLU A 143 -4.68 5.40 20.19
N ALA A 144 -3.78 5.90 21.04
CA ALA A 144 -3.16 5.11 22.10
C ALA A 144 -4.18 4.50 23.07
N ILE A 145 -5.24 5.25 23.43
CA ILE A 145 -6.33 4.75 24.28
C ILE A 145 -7.08 3.60 23.61
N ARG A 146 -7.31 3.68 22.30
CA ARG A 146 -7.95 2.61 21.52
C ARG A 146 -7.09 1.34 21.53
N GLU A 147 -5.79 1.50 21.34
CA GLU A 147 -4.86 0.37 21.27
C GLU A 147 -4.66 -0.30 22.63
N GLY A 148 -4.66 0.47 23.72
CA GLY A 148 -4.66 -0.07 25.09
C GLY A 148 -5.87 -0.96 25.35
N ARG A 149 -7.08 -0.51 25.00
CA ARG A 149 -8.31 -1.31 25.18
C ARG A 149 -8.30 -2.63 24.40
N ARG A 150 -7.64 -2.68 23.23
CA ARG A 150 -7.53 -3.90 22.43
C ARG A 150 -6.61 -4.96 23.04
N ARG A 151 -5.65 -4.58 23.88
CA ARG A 151 -4.75 -5.53 24.56
C ARG A 151 -5.37 -6.15 25.82
N ASP A 152 -6.31 -5.45 26.44
CA ASP A 152 -6.99 -5.89 27.66
C ASP A 152 -8.28 -6.71 27.39
N SER A 153 -8.66 -6.90 26.12
CA SER A 153 -9.79 -7.72 25.66
C SER A 153 -9.32 -9.04 25.08
#